data_AF-A0A426TTQ0-F1
#
_entry.id   AF-A0A426TTQ0-F1
#
_cell.length_a   1.000
_cell.length_b   1.000
_cell.length_c   1.000
_cell.angle_alpha   90.00
_cell.angle_beta   90.00
_cell.angle_gamma   90.00
#
_symmetry.space_group_name_H-M   'P 1'
#
loop_
_entity.id
_entity.type
_entity.pdbx_description
1 polymer ?
#
loop_
_entity_poly.entity_id
_entity_poly.type
_entity_poly.pdbx_seq_one_letter_code
_entity_poly.pdbx_strand_id
1 'polypeptide(L)'
;MWLYATLMFVALVLSLVYGLTLVPTVTWAHQAGDSGDLLTAVATGGVPHPTGYPSYLLLVDAFRWLPWGDLALQQALFSALCAIATALLVVLLVNALTPVQGWRAAFAGGFAALWLGFTPLFWSQAVVVEVYSLHALFTALLWWWAVVLTPTPTLRKEFRSARPAWRVVLAQQWATPRLAGLTAGLALGNHLTVAASVAALLLLLVWRYFAQRLSRGRNASDGSHPPTPL
;
A
#
# COMPACT_ATOMS: atom_id res chain seq x y z
N MET A 1 -20.19 -8.48 -0.86
CA MET A 1 -20.44 -8.98 0.51
C MET A 1 -19.20 -9.65 1.10
N TRP A 2 -18.70 -10.74 0.51
CA TRP A 2 -17.53 -11.47 1.04
C TRP A 2 -16.27 -10.62 1.25
N LEU A 3 -15.90 -9.78 0.29
CA LEU A 3 -14.72 -8.90 0.42
C LEU A 3 -14.82 -7.96 1.63
N TYR A 4 -15.96 -7.27 1.80
CA TYR A 4 -16.17 -6.36 2.92
C TYR A 4 -16.16 -7.09 4.26
N ALA A 5 -16.80 -8.26 4.34
CA ALA A 5 -16.77 -9.09 5.55
C ALA A 5 -15.33 -9.51 5.91
N THR A 6 -14.53 -9.92 4.92
CA THR A 6 -13.11 -10.22 5.12
C THR A 6 -12.32 -9.00 5.59
N LEU A 7 -12.48 -7.84 4.96
CA LEU A 7 -11.79 -6.61 5.36
C LEU A 7 -12.10 -6.23 6.81
N MET A 8 -13.39 -6.27 7.19
CA MET A 8 -13.82 -6.00 8.57
C MET A 8 -13.24 -7.03 9.55
N PHE A 9 -13.24 -8.32 9.19
CA PHE A 9 -12.70 -9.37 10.03
C PHE A 9 -11.18 -9.21 10.26
N VAL A 10 -10.42 -8.96 9.19
CA VAL A 10 -8.96 -8.72 9.28
C VAL A 10 -8.67 -7.48 10.12
N ALA A 11 -9.40 -6.38 9.86
CA ALA A 11 -9.25 -5.14 10.63
C ALA A 11 -9.53 -5.37 12.12
N LEU A 12 -10.62 -6.08 12.46
CA LEU A 12 -11.00 -6.36 13.85
C LEU A 12 -9.95 -7.21 14.56
N VAL A 13 -9.52 -8.31 13.95
CA VAL A 13 -8.54 -9.23 14.55
C VAL A 13 -7.20 -8.53 14.79
N LEU A 14 -6.67 -7.83 13.78
CA LEU A 14 -5.39 -7.15 13.92
C LEU A 14 -5.47 -5.94 14.88
N SER A 15 -6.58 -5.20 14.87
CA SER A 15 -6.79 -4.11 15.85
C SER A 15 -6.80 -4.62 17.28
N LEU A 16 -7.48 -5.75 17.53
CA LEU A 16 -7.50 -6.37 18.85
C LEU A 16 -6.10 -6.85 19.25
N VAL A 17 -5.44 -7.61 18.39
CA VAL A 17 -4.12 -8.20 18.70
C VAL A 17 -3.06 -7.13 18.89
N TYR A 18 -2.93 -6.20 17.94
CA TYR A 18 -1.95 -5.12 18.05
C TYR A 18 -2.30 -4.19 19.20
N GLY A 19 -3.57 -3.82 19.39
CA GLY A 19 -4.00 -3.00 20.52
C GLY A 19 -3.65 -3.59 21.89
N LEU A 20 -3.77 -4.92 22.05
CA LEU A 20 -3.40 -5.62 23.27
C LEU A 20 -1.88 -5.80 23.46
N THR A 21 -1.09 -5.61 22.41
CA THR A 21 0.37 -5.85 22.41
C THR A 21 1.19 -4.61 22.07
N LEU A 22 0.54 -3.43 22.01
CA LEU A 22 1.21 -2.14 21.86
C LEU A 22 2.28 -1.97 22.94
N VAL A 23 3.42 -1.41 22.54
CA VAL A 23 4.47 -0.99 23.46
C VAL A 23 4.43 0.52 23.56
N PRO A 24 3.73 1.10 24.56
CA PRO A 24 3.52 2.54 24.68
C PRO A 24 4.72 3.26 25.30
N THR A 25 5.94 2.80 25.04
CA THR A 25 7.17 3.35 25.62
C THR A 25 8.34 3.19 24.64
N VAL A 26 9.43 3.93 24.87
CA VAL A 26 10.72 3.64 24.21
C VAL A 26 11.20 2.25 24.64
N THR A 27 11.68 1.44 23.71
CA THR A 27 12.12 0.07 23.98
C THR A 27 13.24 -0.35 23.04
N TRP A 28 14.12 -1.24 23.51
CA TRP A 28 15.08 -1.97 22.65
C TRP A 28 14.54 -3.33 22.20
N ALA A 29 13.41 -3.77 22.78
CA ALA A 29 12.72 -4.96 22.31
C ALA A 29 12.26 -4.76 20.86
N HIS A 30 11.94 -5.85 20.17
CA HIS A 30 11.39 -5.79 18.81
C HIS A 30 12.29 -5.09 17.77
N GLN A 31 13.59 -4.92 18.07
CA GLN A 31 14.54 -4.16 17.23
C GLN A 31 14.14 -2.69 17.04
N ALA A 32 13.43 -2.10 18.01
CA ALA A 32 12.98 -0.71 17.97
C ALA A 32 14.09 0.29 18.36
N GLY A 33 15.26 0.13 17.75
CA GLY A 33 16.48 0.88 18.11
C GLY A 33 16.38 2.39 17.86
N ASP A 34 15.49 2.80 16.95
CA ASP A 34 15.36 4.19 16.54
C ASP A 34 14.22 4.91 17.28
N SER A 35 13.40 4.16 18.03
CA SER A 35 12.21 4.68 18.73
C SER A 35 12.47 5.92 19.58
N GLY A 36 13.57 5.96 20.35
CA GLY A 36 13.92 7.11 21.18
C GLY A 36 14.29 8.35 20.36
N ASP A 37 15.00 8.17 19.25
CA ASP A 37 15.43 9.26 18.36
C ASP A 37 14.24 9.82 17.56
N LEU A 38 13.42 8.94 17.00
CA LEU A 38 12.19 9.31 16.29
C LEU A 38 11.20 10.04 17.21
N LEU A 39 10.98 9.53 18.43
CA LEU A 39 10.10 10.14 19.40
C LEU A 39 10.59 11.55 19.80
N THR A 40 11.90 11.69 20.02
CA THR A 40 12.54 12.97 20.36
C THR A 40 12.42 13.98 19.22
N ALA A 41 12.65 13.54 17.98
CA ALA A 41 12.51 14.40 16.80
C ALA A 41 11.09 14.96 16.67
N VAL A 42 10.06 14.13 16.85
CA VAL A 42 8.66 14.60 16.83
C VAL A 42 8.36 15.53 18.01
N ALA A 43 8.83 15.20 19.22
CA ALA A 43 8.60 16.02 20.41
C ALA A 43 9.20 17.44 20.28
N THR A 44 10.33 17.56 19.59
CA THR A 44 11.10 18.81 19.46
C THR A 44 10.93 19.50 18.11
N GLY A 45 10.27 18.87 17.14
CA GLY A 45 10.27 19.33 15.74
C GLY A 45 11.65 19.23 15.07
N GLY A 46 12.52 18.35 15.59
CA GLY A 46 13.88 18.13 15.11
C GLY A 46 13.97 17.16 13.93
N VAL A 47 15.20 16.80 13.58
CA VAL A 47 15.50 15.79 12.55
C VAL A 47 16.28 14.66 13.21
N PRO A 48 15.81 13.40 13.13
CA PRO A 48 16.50 12.24 13.68
C PRO A 48 17.73 11.90 12.83
N HIS A 49 18.42 10.82 13.18
CA HIS A 49 19.55 10.29 12.42
C HIS A 49 19.23 10.16 10.91
N PRO A 50 20.25 10.25 10.03
CA PRO A 50 20.07 10.04 8.60
C PRO A 50 19.32 8.72 8.32
N THR A 51 18.28 8.70 7.49
CA THR A 51 17.97 9.66 6.41
C THR A 51 17.08 10.86 6.79
N GLY A 52 16.73 11.00 8.07
CA GLY A 52 15.90 12.12 8.58
C GLY A 52 14.39 11.90 8.43
N TYR A 53 13.95 10.90 7.67
CA TYR A 53 12.56 10.40 7.60
C TYR A 53 11.46 11.47 7.49
N PRO A 54 11.58 12.49 6.61
CA PRO A 54 10.67 13.65 6.59
C PRO A 54 9.20 13.26 6.41
N SER A 55 8.90 12.26 5.57
CA SER A 55 7.51 11.81 5.39
C SER A 55 6.94 11.14 6.64
N TYR A 56 7.76 10.37 7.35
CA TYR A 56 7.37 9.75 8.62
C TYR A 56 7.05 10.83 9.65
N LEU A 57 7.98 11.77 9.87
CA LEU A 57 7.81 12.85 10.85
C LEU A 57 6.56 13.68 10.59
N LEU A 58 6.31 14.08 9.33
CA LEU A 58 5.13 14.87 8.98
C LEU A 58 3.81 14.13 9.25
N LEU A 59 3.75 12.82 8.99
CA LEU A 59 2.53 12.02 9.14
C LEU A 59 2.30 11.60 10.58
N VAL A 60 3.36 11.20 11.30
CA VAL A 60 3.26 10.77 12.68
C VAL A 60 3.00 11.96 13.63
N ASP A 61 3.52 13.15 13.31
CA ASP A 61 3.26 14.35 14.11
C ASP A 61 1.76 14.71 14.13
N ALA A 62 0.99 14.35 13.10
CA ALA A 62 -0.46 14.52 13.10
C ALA A 62 -1.16 13.71 14.21
N PHE A 63 -0.54 12.64 14.71
CA PHE A 63 -1.09 11.83 15.81
C PHE A 63 -0.90 12.46 17.19
N ARG A 64 -0.08 13.50 17.31
CA ARG A 64 0.08 14.26 18.56
C ARG A 64 -1.21 14.92 19.05
N TRP A 65 -2.15 15.15 18.13
CA TRP A 65 -3.44 15.80 18.38
C TRP A 65 -4.49 14.85 18.96
N LEU A 66 -4.15 13.55 19.10
CA LEU A 66 -5.05 12.59 19.72
C LEU A 66 -5.14 12.87 21.24
N PRO A 67 -6.34 12.99 21.82
CA PRO A 67 -6.51 13.42 23.21
C PRO A 67 -6.18 12.33 24.25
N TRP A 68 -5.63 11.19 23.82
CA TRP A 68 -5.38 10.03 24.69
C TRP A 68 -3.94 9.56 24.55
N GLY A 69 -3.38 9.08 25.67
CA GLY A 69 -2.02 8.54 25.71
C GLY A 69 -0.94 9.60 25.82
N ASP A 70 0.27 9.13 26.12
CA ASP A 70 1.48 9.91 25.93
C ASP A 70 1.93 9.85 24.46
N LEU A 71 2.97 10.61 24.12
CA LEU A 71 3.49 10.68 22.76
C LEU A 71 3.92 9.31 22.24
N ALA A 72 4.50 8.45 23.09
CA ALA A 72 4.94 7.12 22.69
C ALA A 72 3.75 6.23 22.29
N LEU A 73 2.68 6.21 23.08
CA LEU A 73 1.45 5.49 22.72
C LEU A 73 0.84 6.03 21.41
N GLN A 74 0.76 7.35 21.23
CA GLN A 74 0.21 7.96 20.02
C GLN A 74 0.97 7.54 18.76
N GLN A 75 2.30 7.48 18.83
CA GLN A 75 3.13 7.05 17.70
C GLN A 75 3.10 5.53 17.50
N ALA A 76 3.05 4.73 18.56
CA ALA A 76 2.87 3.27 18.42
C ALA A 76 1.50 2.93 17.81
N LEU A 77 0.45 3.70 18.13
CA LEU A 77 -0.86 3.61 17.49
C LEU A 77 -0.79 3.92 15.99
N PHE A 78 0.00 4.94 15.60
CA PHE A 78 0.25 5.23 14.19
C PHE A 78 0.87 4.05 13.45
N SER A 79 1.89 3.40 14.04
CA SER A 79 2.48 2.17 13.50
C SER A 79 1.44 1.07 13.32
N ALA A 80 0.63 0.81 14.35
CA ALA A 80 -0.39 -0.23 14.31
C ALA A 80 -1.42 0.03 13.20
N LEU A 81 -1.88 1.26 13.04
CA LEU A 81 -2.81 1.64 11.99
C LEU A 81 -2.20 1.50 10.59
N CYS A 82 -0.93 1.87 10.41
CA CYS A 82 -0.22 1.67 9.15
C CYS A 82 -0.09 0.19 8.81
N ALA A 83 0.25 -0.66 9.79
CA ALA A 83 0.35 -2.10 9.62
C ALA A 83 -1.01 -2.73 9.27
N ILE A 84 -2.09 -2.33 9.96
CA ILE A 84 -3.45 -2.78 9.65
C ILE A 84 -3.85 -2.35 8.23
N ALA A 85 -3.64 -1.08 7.85
CA ALA A 85 -3.93 -0.59 6.51
C ALA A 85 -3.14 -1.36 5.44
N THR A 86 -1.89 -1.73 5.72
CA THR A 86 -1.07 -2.58 4.85
C THR A 86 -1.71 -3.95 4.66
N ALA A 87 -2.14 -4.60 5.74
CA ALA A 87 -2.81 -5.90 5.68
C ALA A 87 -4.13 -5.82 4.88
N LEU A 88 -4.90 -4.75 5.04
CA LEU A 88 -6.12 -4.53 4.25
C LEU A 88 -5.81 -4.33 2.76
N LEU A 89 -4.74 -3.62 2.41
CA LEU A 89 -4.27 -3.53 1.03
C LEU A 89 -3.84 -4.88 0.48
N VAL A 90 -3.24 -5.76 1.29
CA VAL A 90 -2.92 -7.13 0.89
C VAL A 90 -4.19 -7.91 0.55
N VAL A 91 -5.28 -7.77 1.33
CA VAL A 91 -6.58 -8.37 0.97
C VAL A 91 -7.01 -7.90 -0.41
N LEU A 92 -6.96 -6.60 -0.69
CA LEU A 92 -7.37 -6.02 -1.97
C LEU A 92 -6.46 -6.48 -3.12
N LEU A 93 -5.15 -6.49 -2.92
CA LEU A 93 -4.16 -6.93 -3.90
C LEU A 93 -4.37 -8.39 -4.29
N VAL A 94 -4.50 -9.28 -3.31
CA VAL A 94 -4.75 -10.71 -3.56
C VAL A 94 -6.08 -10.90 -4.28
N ASN A 95 -7.14 -10.19 -3.86
CA ASN A 95 -8.44 -10.26 -4.51
C ASN A 95 -8.37 -9.81 -5.98
N ALA A 96 -7.57 -8.79 -6.28
CA ALA A 96 -7.40 -8.24 -7.63
C ALA A 96 -6.50 -9.10 -8.54
N LEU A 97 -5.55 -9.83 -7.97
CA LEU A 97 -4.54 -10.59 -8.73
C LEU A 97 -4.86 -12.09 -8.87
N THR A 98 -5.66 -12.65 -7.97
CA THR A 98 -5.99 -14.07 -7.97
C THR A 98 -6.94 -14.44 -9.12
N PRO A 99 -6.82 -15.62 -9.74
CA PRO A 99 -7.73 -16.05 -10.81
C PRO A 99 -9.10 -16.50 -10.29
N VAL A 100 -9.22 -16.81 -9.00
CA VAL A 100 -10.51 -17.18 -8.39
C VAL A 100 -11.34 -15.94 -8.05
N GLN A 101 -12.65 -16.10 -7.87
CA GLN A 101 -13.56 -14.98 -7.60
C GLN A 101 -14.45 -15.25 -6.38
N GLY A 102 -15.19 -14.22 -5.97
CA GLY A 102 -16.17 -14.29 -4.89
C GLY A 102 -15.53 -14.64 -3.54
N TRP A 103 -16.15 -15.57 -2.81
CA TRP A 103 -15.72 -15.92 -1.45
C TRP A 103 -14.31 -16.53 -1.41
N ARG A 104 -13.89 -17.27 -2.46
CA ARG A 104 -12.55 -17.89 -2.51
C ARG A 104 -11.44 -16.84 -2.60
N ALA A 105 -11.64 -15.81 -3.43
CA ALA A 105 -10.71 -14.69 -3.53
C ALA A 105 -10.66 -13.88 -2.22
N ALA A 106 -11.82 -13.67 -1.58
CA ALA A 106 -11.90 -12.99 -0.30
C ALA A 106 -11.17 -13.79 0.80
N PHE A 107 -11.40 -15.11 0.86
CA PHE A 107 -10.70 -16.00 1.79
C PHE A 107 -9.19 -15.99 1.58
N ALA A 108 -8.71 -16.14 0.34
CA ALA A 108 -7.27 -16.11 0.03
C ALA A 108 -6.63 -14.78 0.45
N GLY A 109 -7.30 -13.65 0.20
CA GLY A 109 -6.82 -12.34 0.62
C GLY A 109 -6.79 -12.18 2.14
N GLY A 110 -7.85 -12.62 2.83
CA GLY A 110 -7.91 -12.60 4.30
C GLY A 110 -6.83 -13.48 4.94
N PHE A 111 -6.62 -14.68 4.40
CA PHE A 111 -5.57 -15.58 4.85
C PHE A 111 -4.18 -14.97 4.66
N ALA A 112 -3.88 -14.42 3.47
CA ALA A 112 -2.60 -13.78 3.20
C ALA A 112 -2.34 -12.57 4.12
N ALA A 113 -3.37 -11.75 4.38
CA ALA A 113 -3.27 -10.58 5.24
C ALA A 113 -3.05 -10.94 6.70
N LEU A 114 -3.78 -11.93 7.23
CA LEU A 114 -3.56 -12.41 8.60
C LEU A 114 -2.23 -13.12 8.73
N TRP A 115 -1.84 -13.94 7.74
CA TRP A 115 -0.54 -14.58 7.73
C TRP A 115 0.58 -13.55 7.83
N LEU A 116 0.54 -12.49 6.99
CA LEU A 116 1.47 -11.37 7.09
C LEU A 116 1.42 -10.71 8.48
N GLY A 117 0.21 -10.36 8.94
CA GLY A 117 -0.01 -9.65 10.20
C GLY A 117 0.50 -10.39 11.44
N PHE A 118 0.47 -11.72 11.42
CA PHE A 118 0.98 -12.57 12.50
C PHE A 118 2.44 -13.01 12.31
N THR A 119 3.11 -12.61 11.23
CA THR A 119 4.55 -12.88 11.12
C THR A 119 5.32 -12.11 12.19
N PRO A 120 6.32 -12.71 12.87
CA PRO A 120 7.02 -12.06 13.98
C PRO A 120 7.63 -10.72 13.62
N LEU A 121 8.21 -10.59 12.41
CA LEU A 121 8.83 -9.35 11.95
C LEU A 121 7.80 -8.25 11.70
N PHE A 122 6.69 -8.56 11.02
CA PHE A 122 5.68 -7.55 10.71
C PHE A 122 4.95 -7.10 11.97
N TRP A 123 4.57 -8.05 12.83
CA TRP A 123 3.93 -7.73 14.11
C TRP A 123 4.86 -6.91 15.01
N SER A 124 6.13 -7.28 15.13
CA SER A 124 7.06 -6.55 16.01
C SER A 124 7.17 -5.07 15.65
N GLN A 125 7.12 -4.73 14.35
CA GLN A 125 7.14 -3.33 13.87
C GLN A 125 5.77 -2.64 13.93
N ALA A 126 4.67 -3.39 14.01
CA ALA A 126 3.32 -2.84 14.12
C ALA A 126 3.04 -2.26 15.51
N VAL A 127 3.77 -2.68 16.55
CA VAL A 127 3.46 -2.35 17.95
C VAL A 127 4.45 -1.38 18.61
N VAL A 128 5.45 -0.91 17.87
CA VAL A 128 6.51 -0.01 18.36
C VAL A 128 6.59 1.27 17.53
N VAL A 129 7.30 2.27 18.04
CA VAL A 129 7.58 3.53 17.34
C VAL A 129 8.74 3.32 16.36
N GLU A 130 8.41 3.03 15.10
CA GLU A 130 9.39 2.74 14.04
C GLU A 130 8.85 3.11 12.65
N VAL A 131 9.75 3.37 11.70
CA VAL A 131 9.38 3.83 10.34
C VAL A 131 8.85 2.71 9.43
N TYR A 132 9.01 1.45 9.85
CA TYR A 132 8.81 0.29 8.98
C TYR A 132 7.34 -0.04 8.70
N SER A 133 6.43 0.25 9.63
CA SER A 133 4.99 0.05 9.40
C SER A 133 4.45 1.00 8.32
N LEU A 134 4.89 2.26 8.33
CA LEU A 134 4.59 3.21 7.26
C LEU A 134 5.29 2.83 5.94
N HIS A 135 6.52 2.32 6.02
CA HIS A 135 7.24 1.81 4.84
C HIS A 135 6.50 0.64 4.16
N ALA A 136 5.97 -0.29 4.95
CA ALA A 136 5.19 -1.42 4.46
C ALA A 136 3.89 -0.93 3.79
N LEU A 137 3.22 0.06 4.37
CA LEU A 137 2.01 0.68 3.79
C LEU A 137 2.31 1.31 2.44
N PHE A 138 3.36 2.12 2.35
CA PHE A 138 3.76 2.73 1.08
C PHE A 138 4.13 1.68 0.04
N THR A 139 4.82 0.61 0.43
CA THR A 139 5.16 -0.48 -0.48
C THR A 139 3.90 -1.16 -1.02
N ALA A 140 2.93 -1.47 -0.17
CA ALA A 140 1.65 -2.04 -0.60
C ALA A 140 0.85 -1.08 -1.50
N LEU A 141 0.87 0.22 -1.22
CA LEU A 141 0.25 1.25 -2.07
C LEU A 141 0.89 1.32 -3.45
N LEU A 142 2.22 1.24 -3.56
CA LEU A 142 2.91 1.22 -4.85
C LEU A 142 2.54 -0.01 -5.69
N TRP A 143 2.41 -1.18 -5.05
CA TRP A 143 1.90 -2.37 -5.73
C TRP A 143 0.43 -2.23 -6.12
N TRP A 144 -0.39 -1.60 -5.29
CA TRP A 144 -1.78 -1.30 -5.64
C TRP A 144 -1.85 -0.38 -6.87
N TRP A 145 -1.00 0.65 -6.94
CA TRP A 145 -0.88 1.49 -8.13
C TRP A 145 -0.41 0.71 -9.35
N ALA A 146 0.51 -0.25 -9.21
CA ALA A 146 0.91 -1.13 -10.31
C ALA A 146 -0.30 -1.88 -10.89
N VAL A 147 -1.17 -2.44 -10.03
CA VAL A 147 -2.40 -3.14 -10.44
C VAL A 147 -3.38 -2.19 -11.14
N VAL A 148 -3.62 -1.02 -10.54
CA VAL A 148 -4.56 -0.02 -11.04
C VAL A 148 -4.12 0.58 -12.39
N LEU A 149 -2.83 0.88 -12.54
CA LEU A 149 -2.28 1.48 -13.76
C LEU A 149 -2.05 0.44 -14.86
N THR A 150 -1.97 -0.84 -14.51
CA THR A 150 -1.74 -1.94 -15.47
C THR A 150 -2.78 -3.06 -15.39
N PRO A 151 -4.08 -2.73 -15.48
CA PRO A 151 -5.14 -3.65 -15.10
C PRO A 151 -5.18 -4.88 -16.01
N THR A 152 -5.36 -6.05 -15.39
CA THR A 152 -5.57 -7.32 -16.08
C THR A 152 -6.87 -7.30 -16.89
N PRO A 153 -7.05 -8.19 -17.89
CA PRO A 153 -8.31 -8.27 -18.64
C PRO A 153 -9.54 -8.52 -17.74
N THR A 154 -9.37 -9.30 -16.68
CA THR A 154 -10.41 -9.57 -15.67
C THR A 154 -10.80 -8.28 -14.94
N LEU A 155 -9.81 -7.55 -14.40
CA LEU A 155 -10.06 -6.26 -13.75
C LEU A 155 -10.64 -5.23 -14.71
N ARG A 156 -10.25 -5.26 -15.99
CA ARG A 156 -10.87 -4.39 -17.02
C ARG A 156 -12.34 -4.71 -17.25
N LYS A 157 -12.74 -5.99 -17.21
CA LYS A 157 -14.16 -6.38 -17.33
C LYS A 157 -14.96 -5.91 -16.12
N GLU A 158 -14.42 -6.11 -14.91
CA GLU A 158 -15.04 -5.62 -13.67
C GLU A 158 -15.13 -4.09 -13.64
N PHE A 159 -14.08 -3.39 -14.06
CA PHE A 159 -14.12 -1.94 -14.19
C PHE A 159 -15.17 -1.48 -15.24
N ARG A 160 -15.36 -2.23 -16.32
CA ARG A 160 -16.40 -1.87 -17.30
C ARG A 160 -17.81 -2.12 -16.77
N SER A 161 -18.00 -3.13 -15.90
CA SER A 161 -19.32 -3.55 -15.42
C SER A 161 -19.80 -2.82 -14.17
N ALA A 162 -18.90 -2.28 -13.33
CA ALA A 162 -19.30 -1.75 -12.04
C ALA A 162 -19.82 -0.28 -12.09
N ARG A 163 -20.91 -0.01 -11.36
CA ARG A 163 -21.67 1.26 -11.28
C ARG A 163 -20.90 2.37 -10.50
N PRO A 164 -21.29 3.66 -10.55
CA PRO A 164 -20.37 4.79 -10.80
C PRO A 164 -19.41 5.23 -9.67
N ALA A 165 -19.56 4.76 -8.42
CA ALA A 165 -18.83 5.35 -7.29
C ALA A 165 -17.29 5.19 -7.38
N TRP A 166 -16.79 4.00 -7.75
CA TRP A 166 -15.35 3.78 -7.94
C TRP A 166 -14.89 4.19 -9.36
N ARG A 167 -15.83 4.34 -10.31
CA ARG A 167 -15.55 4.90 -11.64
C ARG A 167 -15.07 6.34 -11.56
N VAL A 168 -15.40 7.14 -10.53
CA VAL A 168 -14.87 8.51 -10.42
C VAL A 168 -13.36 8.53 -10.12
N VAL A 169 -12.87 7.63 -9.26
CA VAL A 169 -11.44 7.52 -8.91
C VAL A 169 -10.61 6.93 -10.06
N LEU A 170 -11.19 5.99 -10.81
CA LEU A 170 -10.55 5.33 -11.96
C LEU A 170 -10.82 6.01 -13.32
N ALA A 171 -11.85 6.84 -13.45
CA ALA A 171 -12.12 7.64 -14.66
C ALA A 171 -11.30 8.93 -14.70
N GLN A 172 -10.71 9.36 -13.58
CA GLN A 172 -9.69 10.40 -13.59
C GLN A 172 -8.32 9.82 -14.01
N GLN A 173 -8.26 9.26 -15.22
CA GLN A 173 -7.05 8.68 -15.82
C GLN A 173 -5.82 9.60 -15.78
N TRP A 174 -6.04 10.92 -15.65
CA TRP A 174 -5.01 11.94 -15.51
C TRP A 174 -4.50 12.15 -14.07
N ALA A 175 -5.33 11.89 -13.05
CA ALA A 175 -4.98 12.08 -11.64
C ALA A 175 -4.29 10.84 -11.05
N THR A 176 -4.68 9.65 -11.48
CA THR A 176 -4.15 8.37 -10.98
C THR A 176 -2.61 8.24 -11.06
N PRO A 177 -1.93 8.53 -12.20
CA PRO A 177 -0.47 8.48 -12.25
C PRO A 177 0.19 9.57 -11.41
N ARG A 178 -0.46 10.72 -11.20
CA ARG A 178 0.04 11.79 -10.33
C ARG A 178 0.00 11.38 -8.87
N LEU A 179 -1.09 10.73 -8.44
CA LEU A 179 -1.20 10.17 -7.10
C LEU A 179 -0.20 9.04 -6.85
N ALA A 180 0.03 8.17 -7.86
CA ALA A 180 1.07 7.16 -7.79
C ALA A 180 2.48 7.79 -7.66
N GLY A 181 2.76 8.85 -8.43
CA GLY A 181 4.01 9.62 -8.33
C GLY A 181 4.18 10.30 -6.97
N LEU A 182 3.12 10.93 -6.43
CA LEU A 182 3.12 11.52 -5.09
C LEU A 182 3.37 10.45 -4.02
N THR A 183 2.70 9.29 -4.13
CA THR A 183 2.92 8.15 -3.23
C THR A 183 4.37 7.70 -3.27
N ALA A 184 4.97 7.59 -4.47
CA ALA A 184 6.38 7.24 -4.63
C ALA A 184 7.32 8.27 -4.00
N GLY A 185 7.05 9.56 -4.17
CA GLY A 185 7.82 10.64 -3.54
C GLY A 185 7.74 10.59 -2.01
N LEU A 186 6.53 10.47 -1.46
CA LEU A 186 6.32 10.34 -0.01
C LEU A 186 7.00 9.08 0.53
N ALA A 187 6.92 7.96 -0.20
CA ALA A 187 7.56 6.72 0.19
C ALA A 187 9.09 6.86 0.23
N LEU A 188 9.69 7.53 -0.77
CA LEU A 188 11.14 7.80 -0.81
C LEU A 188 11.58 8.69 0.36
N GLY A 189 10.74 9.66 0.74
CA GLY A 189 10.94 10.47 1.94
C GLY A 189 10.70 9.72 3.27
N ASN A 190 10.17 8.49 3.22
CA ASN A 190 10.06 7.62 4.39
C ASN A 190 11.25 6.66 4.50
N HIS A 191 11.61 5.93 3.44
CA HIS A 191 12.77 5.03 3.52
C HIS A 191 13.29 4.70 2.12
N LEU A 192 14.61 4.84 1.91
CA LEU A 192 15.22 4.74 0.57
C LEU A 192 15.12 3.35 -0.06
N THR A 193 14.97 2.29 0.73
CA THR A 193 14.76 0.92 0.22
C THR A 193 13.52 0.81 -0.68
N VAL A 194 12.56 1.73 -0.58
CA VAL A 194 11.40 1.75 -1.47
C VAL A 194 11.75 2.07 -2.92
N ALA A 195 12.95 2.61 -3.18
CA ALA A 195 13.42 2.93 -4.53
C ALA A 195 13.34 1.71 -5.47
N ALA A 196 13.57 0.50 -4.96
CA ALA A 196 13.40 -0.73 -5.74
C ALA A 196 11.95 -0.93 -6.21
N SER A 197 10.97 -0.73 -5.32
CA SER A 197 9.54 -0.80 -5.65
C SER A 197 9.14 0.29 -6.65
N VAL A 198 9.67 1.50 -6.51
CA VAL A 198 9.45 2.60 -7.46
C VAL A 198 10.03 2.27 -8.84
N ALA A 199 11.27 1.77 -8.89
CA ALA A 199 11.91 1.35 -10.14
C ALA A 199 11.12 0.22 -10.82
N ALA A 200 10.66 -0.78 -10.06
CA ALA A 200 9.83 -1.85 -10.59
C ALA A 200 8.52 -1.33 -11.19
N LEU A 201 7.84 -0.40 -10.52
CA LEU A 201 6.64 0.25 -11.04
C LEU A 201 6.93 0.98 -12.36
N LEU A 202 8.00 1.78 -12.42
CA LEU A 202 8.38 2.51 -13.64
C LEU A 202 8.68 1.55 -14.81
N LEU A 203 9.47 0.50 -14.55
CA LEU A 203 9.78 -0.52 -15.55
C LEU A 203 8.52 -1.20 -16.09
N LEU A 204 7.57 -1.53 -15.20
CA LEU A 204 6.29 -2.11 -15.59
C LEU A 204 5.47 -1.17 -16.49
N LEU A 205 5.44 0.13 -16.16
CA LEU A 205 4.73 1.14 -16.95
C LEU A 205 5.36 1.32 -18.33
N VAL A 206 6.69 1.41 -18.39
CA VAL A 206 7.47 1.50 -19.64
C VAL A 206 7.21 0.27 -20.52
N TRP A 207 7.32 -0.92 -19.93
CA TRP A 207 7.03 -2.18 -20.63
C TRP A 207 5.62 -2.18 -21.22
N ARG A 208 4.60 -1.81 -20.43
CA ARG A 208 3.21 -1.76 -20.88
C ARG A 208 2.99 -0.76 -22.01
N TYR A 209 3.63 0.39 -21.95
CA TYR A 209 3.57 1.40 -23.01
C TYR A 209 4.09 0.83 -24.35
N PHE A 210 5.27 0.21 -24.34
CA PHE A 210 5.85 -0.38 -25.54
C PHE A 210 5.04 -1.58 -26.07
N ALA A 211 4.58 -2.47 -25.20
CA ALA A 211 3.76 -3.62 -25.59
C ALA A 211 2.45 -3.20 -26.29
N GLN A 212 1.80 -2.14 -25.82
CA GLN A 212 0.60 -1.59 -26.46
C GLN A 212 0.90 -1.00 -27.83
N ARG A 213 2.02 -0.25 -27.97
CA ARG A 213 2.42 0.35 -29.24
C ARG A 213 2.72 -0.71 -30.30
N LEU A 214 3.43 -1.78 -29.94
CA LEU A 214 3.71 -2.91 -30.83
C LEU A 214 2.44 -3.63 -31.29
N SER A 215 1.48 -3.84 -30.38
CA SER A 215 0.20 -4.47 -30.74
C SER A 215 -0.64 -3.64 -31.73
N ARG A 216 -0.64 -2.31 -31.58
CA ARG A 216 -1.34 -1.40 -32.51
C ARG A 216 -0.70 -1.38 -33.90
N GLY A 217 0.63 -1.39 -33.96
CA GLY A 217 1.37 -1.46 -35.23
C GLY A 217 1.05 -2.71 -36.03
N ARG A 218 0.98 -3.88 -35.38
CA ARG A 218 0.59 -5.15 -36.02
C ARG A 218 -0.84 -5.15 -36.56
N ASN A 219 -1.80 -4.61 -35.80
CA ASN A 219 -3.18 -4.56 -36.27
C ASN A 219 -3.38 -3.58 -37.44
N ALA A 220 -2.57 -2.52 -37.53
CA ALA A 220 -2.62 -1.57 -38.63
C ALA A 220 -2.08 -2.15 -39.94
N SER A 221 -1.05 -3.03 -39.88
CA SER A 221 -0.50 -3.71 -41.07
C SER A 221 -1.38 -4.85 -41.58
N ASP A 222 -2.20 -5.45 -40.73
CA ASP A 222 -3.08 -6.59 -41.11
C ASP A 222 -4.40 -6.09 -41.76
N GLY A 223 -4.83 -4.87 -41.43
CA GLY A 223 -6.04 -4.24 -42.00
C GLY A 223 -5.84 -3.56 -43.37
N SER A 224 -4.64 -3.59 -43.94
CA SER A 224 -4.30 -2.93 -45.21
C SER A 224 -4.31 -3.84 -46.44
N HIS A 225 -4.86 -5.06 -46.35
CA HIS A 225 -5.09 -5.87 -47.55
C HIS A 225 -6.21 -5.25 -48.40
N PRO A 226 -5.94 -4.80 -49.65
CA PRO A 226 -6.99 -4.32 -50.54
C PRO A 226 -7.96 -5.48 -50.84
N PRO A 227 -9.27 -5.21 -51.02
CA PRO A 227 -10.21 -6.24 -51.43
C PRO A 227 -9.73 -6.87 -52.74
N THR A 228 -9.62 -8.19 -52.76
CA THR A 228 -9.35 -8.95 -53.98
C THR A 228 -10.42 -8.58 -55.01
N PRO A 229 -10.04 -8.07 -56.20
CA PRO A 229 -11.01 -7.82 -57.25
C PRO A 229 -11.63 -9.17 -57.65
N LEU A 230 -12.97 -9.23 -57.59
CA LEU A 230 -13.79 -10.30 -58.16
C LEU A 230 -13.75 -10.24 -59.69
#